data_AF-A0A2N5IPW4-F1
#
_entry.id   AF-A0A2N5IPW4-F1
#
_cell.length_a   1.000
_cell.length_b   1.000
_cell.length_c   1.000
_cell.angle_alpha   90.00
_cell.angle_beta   90.00
_cell.angle_gamma   90.00
#
_symmetry.space_group_name_H-M   'P 1'
#
loop_
_entity.id
_entity.type
_entity.pdbx_description
1 polymer ?
#
loop_
_entity_poly.entity_id
_entity_poly.type
_entity_poly.pdbx_seq_one_letter_code
_entity_poly.pdbx_strand_id
1 'polypeptide(L)'
;MTSQTLSSSRSTRLDARAIGCIAAVAIVYGLLLISILIGGEAKIGGALLINFAIPPVLLIANAVYASRATALTHPLRALLFPLLCSAVALPLLFALITPYDGECSVESVCTNMGTWYFNWSTMDQVWYFLLVFAVASFAGFGVTLLLRWVITRSRHS
;
A
#
# COMPACT_ATOMS: atom_id res chain seq x y z
N MET A 1 25.84 -24.05 -39.87
CA MET A 1 25.73 -22.65 -39.44
C MET A 1 24.35 -22.14 -39.84
N THR A 2 23.41 -22.05 -38.89
CA THR A 2 22.25 -21.15 -38.94
C THR A 2 21.67 -21.07 -37.53
N SER A 3 21.55 -19.85 -37.05
CA SER A 3 21.60 -19.45 -35.65
C SER A 3 20.47 -19.97 -34.77
N GLN A 4 20.86 -20.52 -33.62
CA GLN A 4 20.06 -20.50 -32.40
C GLN A 4 19.89 -19.05 -31.94
N THR A 5 18.80 -18.40 -32.32
CA THR A 5 18.29 -17.19 -31.65
C THR A 5 17.39 -17.59 -30.48
N LEU A 6 17.93 -18.43 -29.60
CA LEU A 6 17.33 -18.79 -28.31
C LEU A 6 18.06 -18.02 -27.20
N SER A 7 18.10 -16.70 -27.35
CA SER A 7 18.63 -15.82 -26.32
C SER A 7 17.77 -14.58 -26.16
N SER A 8 17.27 -14.40 -24.93
CA SER A 8 16.97 -13.10 -24.36
C SER A 8 15.64 -12.40 -24.72
N SER A 9 14.51 -13.09 -24.55
CA SER A 9 13.21 -12.44 -24.22
C SER A 9 12.85 -12.61 -22.72
N ARG A 10 13.74 -13.23 -21.94
CA ARG A 10 13.48 -13.65 -20.56
C ARG A 10 13.67 -12.57 -19.50
N SER A 11 14.12 -11.37 -19.86
CA SER A 11 14.56 -10.35 -18.87
C SER A 11 13.93 -8.95 -19.02
N THR A 12 13.17 -8.67 -20.08
CA THR A 12 12.71 -7.30 -20.40
C THR A 12 11.20 -7.09 -20.37
N ARG A 13 10.40 -8.15 -20.20
CA ARG A 13 8.97 -8.02 -19.87
C ARG A 13 8.80 -7.98 -18.36
N LEU A 14 9.07 -6.83 -17.77
CA LEU A 14 8.38 -6.47 -16.53
C LEU A 14 6.88 -6.64 -16.79
N ASP A 15 6.24 -7.56 -16.07
CA ASP A 15 4.84 -7.92 -16.24
C ASP A 15 3.98 -6.66 -16.13
N ALA A 16 3.33 -6.23 -17.21
CA ALA A 16 2.64 -4.93 -17.30
C ALA A 16 1.60 -4.75 -16.17
N ARG A 17 1.00 -5.86 -15.71
CA ARG A 17 0.11 -5.87 -14.54
C ARG A 17 0.84 -5.46 -13.27
N ALA A 18 2.05 -5.96 -13.07
CA ALA A 18 2.88 -5.63 -11.92
C ALA A 18 3.27 -4.15 -11.93
N ILE A 19 3.72 -3.65 -13.08
CA ILE A 19 4.05 -2.23 -13.26
C ILE A 19 2.82 -1.37 -12.97
N GLY A 20 1.66 -1.72 -13.54
CA GLY A 20 0.41 -0.99 -13.31
C GLY A 20 -0.02 -0.97 -11.84
N CYS A 21 0.10 -2.10 -11.13
CA CYS A 21 -0.20 -2.18 -9.69
C CYS A 21 0.77 -1.30 -8.87
N ILE A 22 2.07 -1.38 -9.17
CA ILE A 22 3.08 -0.55 -8.50
C ILE A 22 2.81 0.94 -8.76
N ALA A 23 2.53 1.31 -10.01
CA ALA A 23 2.24 2.68 -10.39
C ALA A 23 0.96 3.20 -9.71
N ALA A 24 -0.12 2.42 -9.68
CA ALA A 24 -1.36 2.81 -9.01
C ALA A 24 -1.15 3.08 -7.52
N VAL A 25 -0.46 2.18 -6.81
CA VAL A 25 -0.13 2.33 -5.39
C VAL A 25 0.81 3.53 -5.16
N ALA A 26 1.84 3.68 -6.01
CA ALA A 26 2.76 4.81 -5.94
C ALA A 26 2.07 6.16 -6.17
N ILE A 27 1.08 6.21 -7.07
CA ILE A 27 0.31 7.43 -7.33
C ILE A 27 -0.53 7.79 -6.10
N VAL A 28 -1.31 6.88 -5.53
CA VAL A 28 -2.17 7.23 -4.38
C VAL A 28 -1.37 7.58 -3.13
N TYR A 29 -0.25 6.90 -2.88
CA TYR A 29 0.64 7.26 -1.77
C TYR A 29 1.46 8.52 -2.05
N GLY A 30 1.87 8.74 -3.31
CA GLY A 30 2.54 9.97 -3.72
C GLY A 30 1.63 11.18 -3.57
N LEU A 31 0.36 11.07 -3.97
CA LEU A 31 -0.65 12.11 -3.75
C LEU A 31 -0.86 12.37 -2.26
N LEU A 32 -0.92 11.31 -1.43
CA LEU A 32 -1.01 11.47 0.02
C LEU A 32 0.20 12.21 0.59
N LEU A 33 1.41 11.84 0.16
CA LEU A 33 2.64 12.53 0.57
C LEU A 33 2.61 14.00 0.16
N ILE A 34 2.17 14.33 -1.05
CA ILE A 34 2.02 15.71 -1.51
C ILE A 34 1.01 16.46 -0.64
N SER A 35 -0.13 15.86 -0.30
CA SER A 35 -1.11 16.46 0.61
C SER A 35 -0.53 16.74 2.00
N ILE A 36 0.29 15.83 2.52
CA ILE A 36 1.01 16.00 3.80
C ILE A 36 1.97 17.19 3.72
N LEU A 37 2.77 17.26 2.64
CA LEU A 37 3.80 18.29 2.47
C LEU A 37 3.23 19.70 2.23
N ILE A 38 2.12 19.81 1.49
CA ILE A 38 1.47 21.10 1.24
C ILE A 38 0.74 21.61 2.49
N GLY A 39 0.08 20.72 3.24
CA GLY A 39 -0.72 21.12 4.39
C GLY A 39 -1.94 21.98 4.02
N GLY A 40 -2.48 22.74 5.00
CA GLY A 40 -3.63 23.62 4.78
C GLY A 40 -4.85 22.90 4.20
N GLU A 41 -5.45 23.47 3.15
CA GLU A 41 -6.61 22.92 2.42
C GLU A 41 -6.34 21.53 1.80
N ALA A 42 -5.08 21.20 1.52
CA ALA A 42 -4.70 19.88 0.99
C ALA A 42 -4.94 18.75 2.01
N LYS A 43 -5.11 19.06 3.29
CA LYS A 43 -5.49 18.10 4.34
C LYS A 43 -6.84 17.43 4.07
N ILE A 44 -7.79 18.15 3.46
CA ILE A 44 -9.08 17.58 3.05
C ILE A 44 -8.86 16.52 1.95
N GLY A 45 -8.00 16.83 0.98
CA GLY A 45 -7.59 15.87 -0.05
C GLY A 45 -6.92 14.62 0.54
N GLY A 46 -6.00 14.81 1.49
CA GLY A 46 -5.37 13.70 2.22
C GLY A 46 -6.37 12.83 2.99
N ALA A 47 -7.35 13.45 3.65
CA ALA A 47 -8.41 12.74 4.36
C ALA A 47 -9.30 11.92 3.39
N LEU A 48 -9.65 12.48 2.22
CA LEU A 48 -10.38 11.75 1.19
C LEU A 48 -9.58 10.57 0.64
N LEU A 49 -8.27 10.75 0.43
CA LEU A 49 -7.38 9.68 -0.03
C LEU A 49 -7.35 8.51 0.97
N ILE A 50 -7.14 8.80 2.26
CA ILE A 50 -7.03 7.79 3.32
C ILE A 50 -8.35 7.02 3.49
N ASN A 51 -9.50 7.69 3.42
CA ASN A 51 -10.78 7.04 3.68
C ASN A 51 -11.35 6.33 2.44
N PHE A 52 -11.20 6.90 1.24
CA PHE A 52 -11.97 6.49 0.07
C PHE A 52 -11.13 6.03 -1.13
N ALA A 53 -9.87 6.45 -1.25
CA ALA A 53 -9.06 6.10 -2.43
C ALA A 53 -8.07 4.96 -2.13
N ILE A 54 -7.30 5.08 -1.06
CA ILE A 54 -6.22 4.16 -0.73
C ILE A 54 -6.77 2.75 -0.45
N PRO A 55 -7.77 2.53 0.42
CA PRO A 55 -8.30 1.19 0.67
C PRO A 55 -8.76 0.43 -0.58
N PRO A 56 -9.62 0.99 -1.47
CA PRO A 56 -10.03 0.28 -2.67
C PRO A 56 -8.89 0.10 -3.68
N VAL A 57 -7.98 1.07 -3.82
CA VAL A 57 -6.81 0.91 -4.72
C VAL A 57 -5.90 -0.20 -4.22
N LEU A 58 -5.63 -0.29 -2.92
CA LEU A 58 -4.86 -1.38 -2.32
C LEU A 58 -5.53 -2.73 -2.56
N LEU A 59 -6.85 -2.83 -2.35
CA LEU A 59 -7.60 -4.05 -2.59
C LEU A 59 -7.50 -4.50 -4.05
N ILE A 60 -7.77 -3.59 -5.00
CA ILE A 60 -7.77 -3.90 -6.44
C ILE A 60 -6.35 -4.20 -6.93
N ALA A 61 -5.36 -3.38 -6.59
CA ALA A 61 -3.98 -3.56 -7.03
C ALA A 61 -3.41 -4.89 -6.52
N ASN A 62 -3.66 -5.26 -5.25
CA ASN A 62 -3.20 -6.52 -4.71
C ASN A 62 -3.93 -7.73 -5.29
N ALA A 63 -5.23 -7.62 -5.60
CA ALA A 63 -5.97 -8.64 -6.33
C ALA A 63 -5.42 -8.85 -7.75
N VAL A 64 -5.24 -7.77 -8.51
CA VAL A 64 -4.68 -7.83 -9.87
C VAL A 64 -3.25 -8.36 -9.84
N TYR A 65 -2.44 -7.98 -8.85
CA TYR A 65 -1.07 -8.48 -8.68
C TYR A 65 -1.04 -9.99 -8.40
N ALA A 66 -1.96 -10.49 -7.58
CA ALA A 66 -2.14 -11.92 -7.28
C ALA A 66 -2.66 -12.73 -8.48
N SER A 67 -3.29 -12.09 -9.46
CA SER A 67 -3.79 -12.75 -10.69
C SER A 67 -2.67 -13.24 -11.63
N ARG A 68 -1.42 -12.80 -11.40
CA ARG A 68 -0.26 -13.19 -12.23
C ARG A 68 0.09 -14.66 -12.02
N ALA A 69 0.55 -15.35 -13.06
CA ALA A 69 0.92 -16.76 -12.97
C ALA A 69 2.04 -17.00 -11.94
N THR A 70 3.01 -16.08 -11.89
CA THR A 70 4.14 -16.09 -10.95
C THR A 70 3.71 -16.01 -9.48
N ALA A 71 2.57 -15.38 -9.18
CA ALA A 71 2.06 -15.28 -7.83
C ALA A 71 1.52 -16.63 -7.30
N LEU A 72 1.01 -17.48 -8.18
CA LEU A 72 0.53 -18.82 -7.81
C LEU A 72 1.69 -19.80 -7.63
N THR A 73 2.76 -19.69 -8.43
CA THR A 73 3.92 -20.58 -8.34
C THR A 73 4.81 -20.27 -7.14
N HIS A 74 4.90 -19.00 -6.73
CA HIS A 74 5.70 -18.56 -5.59
C HIS A 74 4.90 -17.61 -4.67
N PRO A 75 3.90 -18.13 -3.93
CA PRO A 75 2.98 -17.31 -3.15
C PRO A 75 3.67 -16.51 -2.05
N LEU A 76 4.67 -17.09 -1.37
CA LEU A 76 5.44 -16.40 -0.33
C LEU A 76 6.22 -15.19 -0.88
N ARG A 77 6.82 -15.32 -2.07
CA ARG A 77 7.52 -14.20 -2.71
C ARG A 77 6.55 -13.13 -3.19
N ALA A 78 5.38 -13.53 -3.67
CA ALA A 78 4.34 -12.60 -4.10
C ALA A 78 3.70 -11.84 -2.92
N LEU A 79 3.75 -12.40 -1.71
CA LEU A 79 3.27 -11.78 -0.46
C LEU A 79 4.10 -10.54 -0.05
N LEU A 80 5.31 -10.38 -0.60
CA LEU A 80 6.10 -9.17 -0.42
C LEU A 80 5.38 -7.92 -0.93
N PHE A 81 4.57 -8.03 -1.98
CA PHE A 81 3.86 -6.87 -2.53
C PHE A 81 2.79 -6.30 -1.60
N PRO A 82 1.80 -7.07 -1.09
CA PRO A 82 0.85 -6.56 -0.10
C PRO A 82 1.54 -6.12 1.19
N LEU A 83 2.63 -6.78 1.59
CA LEU A 83 3.44 -6.35 2.74
C LEU A 83 4.05 -4.97 2.52
N LEU A 84 4.71 -4.75 1.37
CA LEU A 84 5.29 -3.45 1.03
C LEU A 84 4.22 -2.36 0.91
N CYS A 85 3.08 -2.68 0.29
CA CYS A 85 1.95 -1.75 0.20
C CYS A 85 1.48 -1.29 1.59
N SER A 86 1.46 -2.20 2.57
CA SER A 86 1.04 -1.88 3.94
C SER A 86 2.15 -1.17 4.73
N ALA A 87 3.41 -1.59 4.55
CA ALA A 87 4.55 -1.02 5.26
C ALA A 87 4.83 0.43 4.88
N VAL A 88 4.65 0.79 3.61
CA VAL A 88 4.84 2.17 3.11
C VAL A 88 3.82 3.14 3.74
N ALA A 89 2.63 2.66 4.12
CA ALA A 89 1.64 3.50 4.78
C ALA A 89 2.10 4.01 6.15
N LEU A 90 2.93 3.24 6.86
CA LEU A 90 3.35 3.57 8.22
C LEU A 90 4.05 4.93 8.29
N PRO A 91 5.17 5.20 7.57
CA PRO A 91 5.80 6.51 7.60
C PRO A 91 4.89 7.63 7.07
N LEU A 92 3.98 7.36 6.12
CA LEU A 92 3.05 8.35 5.59
C LEU A 92 1.98 8.75 6.62
N LEU A 93 1.40 7.77 7.31
CA LEU A 93 0.42 8.02 8.37
C LEU A 93 1.07 8.69 9.57
N PHE A 94 2.31 8.32 9.91
CA PHE A 94 3.10 9.02 10.92
C PHE A 94 3.41 10.46 10.52
N ALA A 95 3.75 10.73 9.26
CA ALA A 95 3.99 12.09 8.78
C ALA A 95 2.71 12.95 8.81
N LEU A 96 1.52 12.33 8.85
CA LEU A 96 0.25 13.01 9.06
C LEU A 96 0.06 13.47 10.52
N ILE A 97 0.76 12.86 11.49
CA ILE A 97 0.90 13.40 12.84
C ILE A 97 1.82 14.62 12.72
N THR A 98 1.24 15.76 12.35
CA THR A 98 2.01 17.00 12.24
C THR A 98 2.54 17.40 13.62
N PRO A 99 3.84 17.76 13.74
CA PRO A 99 4.34 18.40 14.94
C PRO A 99 3.58 19.70 15.18
N TYR A 100 3.14 19.95 16.42
CA TYR A 100 2.51 21.22 16.79
C TYR A 100 3.60 22.23 17.13
N ASP A 101 3.55 23.37 16.44
CA ASP A 101 4.31 24.57 16.83
C ASP A 101 3.55 25.25 17.99
N GLY A 102 3.95 24.92 19.21
CA GLY A 102 3.69 25.79 20.37
C GLY A 102 2.78 25.25 21.47
N GLU A 103 1.78 24.41 21.20
CA GLU A 103 0.84 23.97 22.25
C GLU A 103 0.44 22.50 22.17
N CYS A 104 0.53 21.82 23.31
CA CYS A 104 -0.08 20.51 23.57
C CYS A 104 -1.43 20.76 24.26
N SER A 105 -2.53 20.22 23.73
CA SER A 105 -3.84 20.39 24.38
C SER A 105 -3.84 19.69 25.75
N VAL A 106 -4.59 20.24 26.71
CA VAL A 106 -4.57 19.83 28.13
C VAL A 106 -4.97 18.34 28.35
N GLU A 107 -5.61 17.71 27.36
CA GLU A 107 -6.02 16.30 27.38
C GLU A 107 -5.16 15.40 26.46
N SER A 108 -4.11 15.92 25.84
CA SER A 108 -3.26 15.15 24.92
C SER A 108 -1.94 14.72 25.57
N VAL A 109 -1.51 13.49 25.25
CA VAL A 109 -0.20 12.98 25.67
C VAL A 109 0.81 13.48 24.65
N CYS A 110 1.64 14.46 25.00
CA CYS A 110 2.67 14.97 24.10
C CYS A 110 4.10 14.76 24.61
N THR A 111 5.04 14.56 23.69
CA THR A 111 6.48 14.62 23.98
C THR A 111 7.08 15.91 23.41
N ASN A 112 7.81 16.65 24.24
CA ASN A 112 8.52 17.86 23.85
C ASN A 112 9.85 17.49 23.16
N MET A 113 10.09 18.03 21.96
CA MET A 113 11.31 17.83 21.15
C MET A 113 12.15 19.12 21.01
N GLY A 114 12.02 20.05 21.97
CA GLY A 114 12.68 21.34 21.99
C GLY A 114 11.75 22.45 21.49
N THR A 115 11.68 22.63 20.17
CA THR A 115 10.91 23.71 19.54
C THR A 115 9.50 23.29 19.10
N TRP A 116 9.19 21.99 19.15
CA TRP A 116 7.92 21.43 18.70
C TRP A 116 7.47 20.27 19.60
N TYR A 117 6.17 19.96 19.54
CA TYR A 117 5.55 18.89 20.32
C TYR A 117 5.05 17.75 19.41
N PHE A 118 5.30 16.50 19.80
CA PHE A 118 4.70 15.33 19.17
C PHE A 118 3.46 14.91 19.97
N ASN A 119 2.28 14.91 19.35
CA ASN A 119 1.03 14.47 19.99
C ASN A 119 0.80 12.97 19.73
N TRP A 120 0.79 12.17 20.81
CA TRP A 120 0.54 10.73 20.76
C TRP A 120 -0.95 10.36 20.79
N SER A 121 -1.85 11.31 21.06
CA SER A 121 -3.30 11.03 21.14
C SER A 121 -3.89 10.63 19.79
N THR A 122 -3.23 10.95 18.68
CA THR A 122 -3.63 10.57 17.32
C THR A 122 -3.03 9.24 16.86
N MET A 123 -2.24 8.59 17.72
CA MET A 123 -1.58 7.32 17.39
C MET A 123 -2.59 6.18 17.16
N ASP A 124 -3.71 6.18 17.89
CA ASP A 124 -4.80 5.23 17.68
C ASP A 124 -5.37 5.34 16.26
N GLN A 125 -5.42 6.55 15.71
CA GLN A 125 -5.89 6.79 14.34
C GLN A 125 -4.89 6.29 13.30
N VAL A 126 -3.58 6.46 13.55
CA VAL A 126 -2.54 5.88 12.70
C VAL A 126 -2.63 4.35 12.68
N TRP A 127 -2.81 3.73 13.85
CA TRP A 127 -2.94 2.28 13.96
C TRP A 127 -4.20 1.77 13.24
N TYR A 128 -5.33 2.46 13.41
CA TYR A 128 -6.57 2.15 12.72
C TYR A 128 -6.39 2.13 11.20
N PHE A 129 -5.84 3.20 10.60
CA PHE A 129 -5.67 3.27 9.15
C PHE A 129 -4.61 2.30 8.63
N LEU A 130 -3.54 2.06 9.38
CA LEU A 130 -2.56 1.05 9.04
C LEU A 130 -3.21 -0.33 8.96
N LEU A 131 -4.06 -0.67 9.93
CA LEU A 131 -4.81 -1.92 9.95
C LEU A 131 -5.77 -2.02 8.75
N VAL A 132 -6.53 -0.96 8.46
CA VAL A 132 -7.44 -0.93 7.29
C VAL A 132 -6.67 -1.16 5.99
N PHE A 133 -5.51 -0.52 5.81
CA PHE A 133 -4.70 -0.66 4.59
C PHE A 133 -4.05 -2.04 4.49
N ALA A 134 -3.62 -2.61 5.62
CA ALA A 134 -3.13 -3.97 5.68
C ALA A 134 -4.23 -4.96 5.30
N VAL A 135 -5.40 -4.88 5.93
CA VAL A 135 -6.56 -5.73 5.64
C VAL A 135 -6.95 -5.62 4.17
N ALA A 136 -7.05 -4.41 3.61
CA ALA A 136 -7.37 -4.22 2.20
C ALA A 136 -6.34 -4.89 1.26
N SER A 137 -5.04 -4.70 1.54
CA SER A 137 -3.96 -5.28 0.75
C SER A 137 -3.98 -6.80 0.79
N PHE A 138 -4.07 -7.39 1.99
CA PHE A 138 -4.07 -8.83 2.18
C PHE A 138 -5.37 -9.49 1.73
N ALA A 139 -6.52 -8.84 1.92
CA ALA A 139 -7.82 -9.36 1.45
C ALA A 139 -7.85 -9.46 -0.07
N GLY A 140 -7.47 -8.39 -0.80
CA GLY A 140 -7.42 -8.41 -2.26
C GLY A 140 -6.52 -9.52 -2.80
N PHE A 141 -5.32 -9.66 -2.22
CA PHE A 141 -4.36 -10.71 -2.57
C PHE A 141 -4.90 -12.12 -2.25
N GLY A 142 -5.33 -12.34 -1.01
CA GLY A 142 -5.75 -13.65 -0.49
C GLY A 142 -7.00 -14.19 -1.17
N VAL A 143 -8.02 -13.35 -1.37
CA VAL A 143 -9.26 -13.74 -2.06
C VAL A 143 -8.96 -14.20 -3.48
N THR A 144 -8.08 -13.48 -4.20
CA THR A 144 -7.73 -13.84 -5.58
C THR A 144 -6.98 -15.17 -5.64
N LEU A 145 -6.02 -15.39 -4.74
CA LEU A 145 -5.31 -16.68 -4.68
C LEU A 145 -6.26 -17.84 -4.33
N LEU A 146 -7.14 -17.63 -3.36
CA LEU A 146 -8.13 -18.62 -2.95
C LEU A 146 -9.07 -18.99 -4.12
N LEU A 147 -9.63 -17.99 -4.81
CA LEU A 147 -10.50 -18.20 -5.97
C LEU A 147 -9.77 -18.99 -7.06
N ARG A 148 -8.53 -18.62 -7.37
CA ARG A 148 -7.73 -19.33 -8.39
C ARG A 148 -7.45 -20.77 -7.98
N TRP A 149 -7.10 -21.00 -6.71
CA TRP A 149 -6.88 -22.34 -6.19
C TRP A 149 -8.14 -23.21 -6.32
N VAL A 150 -9.31 -22.68 -5.93
CA VAL A 150 -10.60 -23.37 -6.08
C VAL A 150 -10.89 -23.71 -7.55
N ILE A 151 -10.71 -22.75 -8.47
CA ILE A 151 -10.95 -22.96 -9.91
C ILE A 151 -9.98 -24.01 -10.49
N THR A 152 -8.71 -23.99 -10.09
CA THR A 152 -7.76 -25.01 -10.55
C THR A 152 -8.13 -26.38 -10.02
N ARG A 153 -8.59 -26.48 -8.78
CA ARG A 153 -8.96 -27.76 -8.16
C ARG A 153 -10.23 -28.34 -8.78
N SER A 154 -11.24 -27.52 -9.08
CA SER A 154 -12.50 -27.97 -9.69
C SER A 154 -12.35 -28.42 -11.14
N ARG A 155 -11.33 -27.95 -11.86
CA ARG A 155 -11.03 -28.42 -13.23
C ARG A 155 -10.31 -29.78 -13.28
N HIS A 156 -9.78 -30.25 -12.16
CA HIS A 156 -9.07 -31.52 -12.04
C HIS A 156 -9.87 -32.61 -11.31
N SER A 157 -11.10 -32.33 -10.89
CA SER A 157 -12.09 -33.32 -10.42
C SER A 157 -13.07 -33.64 -11.53
#